data_AF-A0A246FUY4-F1
#
_entry.id   AF-A0A246FUY4-F1
#
_cell.length_a   1.000
_cell.length_b   1.000
_cell.length_c   1.000
_cell.angle_alpha   90.00
_cell.angle_beta   90.00
_cell.angle_gamma   90.00
#
_symmetry.space_group_name_H-M   'P 1'
#
loop_
_entity.id
_entity.type
_entity.pdbx_description
1 polymer ?
#
loop_
_entity_poly.entity_id
_entity_poly.type
_entity_poly.pdbx_seq_one_letter_code
_entity_poly.pdbx_strand_id
1 'polypeptide(L)' 'MTKPTQYRDVEIRAARGNTLTAKSWLTEAPLRMLMNNLDPQVAENPKELVVYGGIGR' A
#
# COMPACT_ATOMS: atom_id res chain seq x y z
N MET A 1 -26.15 3.05 -6.58
CA MET A 1 -24.71 2.76 -6.69
C MET A 1 -24.19 2.42 -5.31
N THR A 2 -23.87 1.17 -5.04
CA THR A 2 -23.22 0.73 -3.79
C THR A 2 -21.76 1.19 -3.82
N LYS A 3 -21.32 1.92 -2.78
CA LYS A 3 -19.92 2.29 -2.65
C LYS A 3 -19.09 1.01 -2.43
N PRO A 4 -17.94 0.85 -3.10
CA PRO A 4 -17.04 -0.26 -2.81
C PRO A 4 -16.59 -0.18 -1.34
N THR A 5 -16.55 -1.34 -0.69
CA THR A 5 -16.04 -1.48 0.68
C THR A 5 -14.57 -1.10 0.70
N GLN A 6 -14.19 -0.20 1.61
CA GLN A 6 -12.81 0.28 1.76
C GLN A 6 -12.01 -0.57 2.75
N TYR A 7 -12.69 -1.43 3.51
CA TYR A 7 -12.07 -2.36 4.43
C TYR A 7 -11.67 -3.65 3.72
N ARG A 8 -10.40 -4.05 3.87
CA ARG A 8 -9.93 -5.39 3.50
C ARG A 8 -8.95 -5.90 4.56
N ASP A 9 -9.22 -7.09 5.08
CA ASP A 9 -8.38 -7.73 6.09
C ASP A 9 -7.18 -8.44 5.45
N VAL A 10 -6.20 -7.67 4.99
CA VAL A 10 -4.93 -8.15 4.44
C VAL A 10 -3.77 -7.29 4.92
N GLU A 11 -2.60 -7.90 5.08
CA GLU A 11 -1.35 -7.17 5.27
C GLU A 11 -0.71 -6.86 3.91
N ILE A 12 -0.44 -5.58 3.65
CA ILE A 12 0.27 -5.13 2.45
C ILE A 12 1.69 -4.77 2.88
N ARG A 13 2.72 -5.27 2.18
CA ARG A 13 4.11 -4.87 2.40
C ARG A 13 4.82 -4.75 1.07
N ALA A 14 5.73 -3.78 0.97
CA ALA A 14 6.50 -3.61 -0.25
C ALA A 14 7.55 -4.70 -0.45
N ALA A 15 7.73 -5.15 -1.69
CA ALA A 15 8.76 -6.10 -2.07
C ALA A 15 10.18 -5.58 -1.69
N ARG A 16 11.08 -6.51 -1.35
CA ARG A 16 12.45 -6.22 -0.90
C ARG A 16 13.47 -6.89 -1.83
N GLY A 17 14.71 -6.41 -1.80
CA GLY A 17 15.79 -6.92 -2.67
C GLY A 17 15.70 -6.44 -4.13
N ASN A 18 16.52 -7.05 -4.99
CA ASN A 18 16.76 -6.59 -6.37
C ASN A 18 15.88 -7.29 -7.43
N THR A 19 14.98 -8.18 -7.01
CA THR A 19 14.04 -8.86 -7.90
C THR A 19 12.86 -7.95 -8.20
N LEU A 20 12.53 -7.75 -9.47
CA LEU A 20 11.40 -6.91 -9.91
C LEU A 20 10.08 -7.68 -9.92
N THR A 21 9.00 -7.03 -9.50
CA THR A 21 7.62 -7.50 -9.70
C THR A 21 7.03 -6.89 -10.98
N ALA A 22 7.35 -5.62 -11.25
CA ALA A 22 7.04 -4.90 -12.47
C ALA A 22 8.11 -5.13 -13.55
N LYS A 23 7.90 -4.54 -14.74
CA LYS A 23 8.81 -4.73 -15.89
C LYS A 23 10.06 -3.85 -15.86
N SER A 24 10.10 -2.82 -15.01
CA SER A 24 11.22 -1.88 -14.92
C SER A 24 11.28 -1.21 -13.56
N TRP A 25 12.45 -0.70 -13.17
CA TRP A 25 12.60 0.05 -11.92
C TRP A 25 11.72 1.30 -11.83
N LEU A 26 11.49 1.98 -12.97
CA LEU A 26 10.63 3.16 -13.03
C LEU A 26 9.16 2.84 -12.68
N THR A 27 8.73 1.60 -12.90
CA THR A 27 7.38 1.15 -12.55
C THR A 27 7.34 0.40 -11.22
N GLU A 28 8.43 -0.27 -10.83
CA GLU A 28 8.60 -0.94 -9.54
C GLU A 28 8.68 0.06 -8.38
N ALA A 29 9.43 1.16 -8.54
CA ALA A 29 9.63 2.15 -7.49
C ALA A 29 8.31 2.72 -6.95
N PRO A 30 7.39 3.28 -7.78
CA PRO A 30 6.11 3.77 -7.28
C PRO A 30 5.23 2.66 -6.71
N LEU A 31 5.29 1.44 -7.26
CA LEU A 31 4.57 0.29 -6.70
C LEU A 31 5.04 -0.03 -5.27
N ARG A 32 6.35 -0.09 -5.05
CA ARG A 32 6.91 -0.32 -3.71
C ARG A 32 6.59 0.83 -2.76
N MET A 33 6.66 2.08 -3.22
CA MET A 33 6.29 3.22 -2.38
C MET A 33 4.81 3.18 -1.97
N LEU A 34 3.91 2.84 -2.89
CA LEU A 34 2.49 2.66 -2.60
C LEU A 34 2.26 1.55 -1.56
N MET A 35 2.88 0.39 -1.76
CA MET A 35 2.76 -0.72 -0.80
C MET A 35 3.41 -0.40 0.55
N ASN A 36 4.48 0.39 0.56
CA ASN A 36 5.15 0.82 1.79
C ASN A 36 4.29 1.77 2.61
N ASN A 37 3.53 2.67 1.96
CA ASN A 37 2.57 3.51 2.66
C ASN A 37 1.49 2.70 3.38
N LEU A 38 1.16 1.50 2.90
CA LEU A 38 0.14 0.63 3.51
C LEU A 38 0.74 -0.49 4.37
N ASP A 39 2.03 -0.41 4.68
CA ASP A 39 2.68 -1.37 5.58
C ASP A 39 2.13 -1.20 7.00
N PRO A 40 1.75 -2.28 7.72
CA PRO A 40 1.28 -2.19 9.12
C PRO A 40 2.26 -1.52 10.09
N GLN A 41 3.55 -1.45 9.74
CA GLN A 41 4.55 -0.72 10.52
C GLN A 41 4.65 0.77 10.17
N VAL A 42 3.99 1.21 9.10
CA VAL A 42 4.03 2.58 8.56
C VAL A 42 2.66 3.28 8.67
N ALA A 43 1.59 2.60 8.28
CA ALA A 43 0.23 3.12 8.26
C ALA A 43 -0.47 3.04 9.63
N GLU A 44 -1.26 4.05 9.96
CA GLU A 44 -2.15 4.07 11.13
C GLU A 44 -3.31 3.06 10.99
N ASN A 45 -3.95 2.95 9.82
CA ASN A 45 -5.00 1.96 9.55
C ASN A 45 -4.97 1.47 8.08
N PRO A 46 -4.05 0.54 7.75
CA PRO A 46 -3.84 0.09 6.36
C PRO A 46 -5.02 -0.68 5.78
N LYS A 47 -5.83 -1.35 6.61
CA LYS A 47 -6.99 -2.14 6.17
C LYS A 47 -8.10 -1.27 5.58
N GLU A 48 -8.15 0.01 5.96
CA GLU A 48 -9.05 1.03 5.43
C GLU A 48 -8.36 2.00 4.47
N LEU A 49 -7.12 1.67 4.05
CA LEU A 49 -6.28 2.49 3.17
C LEU A 49 -5.91 3.86 3.77
N VAL A 50 -5.76 3.93 5.10
CA VAL A 50 -5.40 5.15 5.84
C VAL A 50 -3.94 5.07 6.27
N VAL A 51 -3.14 6.07 5.88
CA VAL A 51 -1.70 6.12 6.17
C VAL A 51 -1.42 6.92 7.45
N TYR A 52 -1.83 8.19 7.50
CA TYR A 52 -1.71 9.03 8.70
C TYR A 52 -2.73 10.18 8.69
N GLY A 53 -2.91 10.84 9.84
CA GLY A 53 -3.63 12.12 9.91
C GLY A 53 -5.16 12.00 9.78
N GLY A 54 -5.74 10.90 10.26
CA GLY A 54 -7.19 10.66 10.18
C GLY A 54 -7.61 10.04 8.84
N ILE A 55 -8.45 10.70 8.03
CA ILE A 55 -8.93 10.15 6.74
C ILE A 55 -7.93 10.29 5.58
N GLY A 56 -6.64 10.51 5.87
CA GLY A 56 -5.58 10.68 4.87
C GLY A 56 -5.39 9.40 4.05
N ARG A 57 -5.64 9.49 2.75
CA ARG A 57 -5.51 8.42 1.74
C ARG A 57 -4.52 8.84 0.67
#